data_AF-A0A328T9Y3-F1
#
_entry.id   AF-A0A328T9Y3-F1
#
_cell.length_a   1.000
_cell.length_b   1.000
_cell.length_c   1.000
_cell.angle_alpha   90.00
_cell.angle_beta   90.00
_cell.angle_gamma   90.00
#
_symmetry.space_group_name_H-M   'P 1'
#
loop_
_entity.id
_entity.type
_entity.pdbx_description
1 polymer ?
#
loop_
_entity_poly.entity_id
_entity_poly.type
_entity_poly.pdbx_seq_one_letter_code
_entity_poly.pdbx_strand_id
1 'polypeptide(L)'
;NGEKRSKIVALTFKDDVFIVDENEEFTEQSMNPDVHGQDLRFAFDRHEYRVMLVTDKFQTGFDQPKLVAMYVDKKIANHVEIVQTFARLNRTVPGKDEVFIIDFVNDPE
;
A
#
# COMPACT_ATOMS: atom_id res chain seq x y z
N ASN A 1 -20.95 12.17 -7.63
CA ASN A 1 -19.86 12.22 -8.63
C ASN A 1 -18.49 12.08 -7.95
N GLY A 2 -18.36 11.06 -7.09
CA GLY A 2 -17.21 10.91 -6.20
C GLY A 2 -16.06 10.26 -6.94
N GLU A 3 -15.01 11.02 -7.23
CA GLU A 3 -13.72 10.44 -7.57
C GLU A 3 -13.37 9.39 -6.50
N LYS A 4 -13.28 8.12 -6.90
CA LYS A 4 -12.60 7.08 -6.14
C LYS A 4 -11.14 7.50 -5.99
N ARG A 5 -10.82 8.31 -4.99
CA ARG A 5 -9.45 8.63 -4.60
C ARG A 5 -8.80 7.34 -4.10
N SER A 6 -7.54 7.11 -4.46
CA SER A 6 -6.75 6.06 -3.82
C SER A 6 -6.76 6.37 -2.33
N LYS A 7 -7.40 5.52 -1.54
CA LYS A 7 -7.22 5.60 -0.09
C LYS A 7 -5.89 4.94 0.19
N ILE A 8 -4.94 5.70 0.69
CA ILE A 8 -3.70 5.18 1.25
C ILE A 8 -3.90 5.15 2.76
N VAL A 9 -3.95 3.96 3.33
CA VAL A 9 -4.06 3.79 4.78
C VAL A 9 -2.74 3.22 5.27
N ALA A 10 -2.10 3.96 6.16
CA ALA A 10 -0.85 3.58 6.76
C ALA A 10 -1.15 2.96 8.13
N LEU A 11 -0.95 1.65 8.26
CA LEU A 11 -1.31 0.94 9.48
C LEU A 11 -0.22 1.09 10.55
N THR A 12 -0.64 1.45 11.76
CA THR A 12 0.21 1.47 12.95
C THR A 12 0.05 0.18 13.74
N PHE A 13 1.17 -0.36 14.21
CA PHE A 13 1.21 -1.56 15.05
C PHE A 13 1.50 -1.15 16.49
N LYS A 14 0.77 -1.71 17.44
CA LYS A 14 1.10 -1.63 18.87
C LYS A 14 1.64 -2.98 19.30
N ASP A 15 2.88 -3.01 19.79
CA ASP A 15 3.56 -4.26 20.21
C ASP A 15 3.51 -5.35 19.12
N ASP A 16 3.73 -4.95 17.87
CA ASP A 16 3.64 -5.77 16.65
C ASP A 16 2.27 -6.38 16.33
N VAL A 17 1.22 -5.98 17.07
CA VAL A 17 -0.17 -6.37 16.80
C VAL A 17 -0.90 -5.21 16.12
N PHE A 18 -1.58 -5.54 15.04
CA PHE A 18 -2.57 -4.64 14.44
C PHE A 18 -3.93 -4.92 15.07
N ILE A 19 -4.42 -3.97 15.87
CA ILE A 19 -5.72 -4.07 16.56
C ILE A 19 -6.68 -3.14 15.85
N VAL A 20 -7.76 -3.70 15.33
CA VAL A 20 -8.88 -2.99 14.71
C VAL A 20 -10.20 -3.56 15.21
N ASP A 21 -11.18 -2.69 15.46
CA ASP A 21 -12.55 -3.11 15.68
C ASP A 21 -13.21 -3.41 14.33
N GLU A 22 -13.80 -4.60 14.18
CA GLU A 22 -14.45 -5.03 12.95
C GLU A 22 -15.66 -4.15 12.56
N ASN A 23 -16.22 -3.40 13.51
CA ASN A 23 -17.38 -2.53 13.32
C ASN A 23 -17.00 -1.07 13.08
N GLU A 24 -15.71 -0.72 13.09
CA GLU A 24 -15.26 0.65 12.93
C GLU A 24 -15.19 1.06 11.44
N GLU A 25 -15.65 2.27 11.12
CA GLU A 25 -15.52 2.81 9.76
C GLU A 25 -14.12 3.37 9.53
N PHE A 26 -13.37 2.71 8.65
CA PHE A 26 -12.01 3.12 8.30
C PHE A 26 -11.99 4.16 7.16
N THR A 27 -11.48 5.33 7.49
CA THR A 27 -11.22 6.42 6.54
C THR A 27 -9.73 6.78 6.57
N GLU A 28 -9.24 7.43 5.52
CA GLU A 28 -7.87 7.92 5.49
C GLU A 28 -7.58 8.88 6.66
N GLN A 29 -8.56 9.70 7.05
CA GLN A 29 -8.42 10.64 8.15
C GLN A 29 -8.44 9.95 9.52
N SER A 30 -9.34 8.96 9.73
CA SER A 30 -9.43 8.25 11.01
C SER A 30 -8.23 7.34 11.25
N MET A 31 -7.67 6.77 10.18
CA MET A 31 -6.54 5.84 10.28
C MET A 31 -5.18 6.53 10.30
N ASN A 32 -5.09 7.74 9.74
CA ASN A 32 -3.84 8.50 9.65
C ASN A 32 -3.98 9.87 10.33
N PRO A 33 -4.37 9.95 11.63
CA PRO A 33 -4.62 11.22 12.29
C PRO A 33 -3.38 12.12 12.24
N ASP A 34 -2.19 11.57 12.48
CA ASP A 34 -0.93 12.31 12.51
C ASP A 34 -0.39 12.70 11.12
N VAL A 35 -1.05 12.27 10.03
CA VAL A 35 -0.59 12.54 8.67
C VAL A 35 -1.16 13.85 8.12
N HIS A 36 -2.19 14.46 8.73
CA HIS A 36 -2.69 15.85 8.51
C HIS A 36 -2.32 16.56 7.18
N GLY A 37 -2.57 15.94 6.02
CA GLY A 37 -2.27 16.54 4.70
C GLY A 37 -0.79 16.58 4.30
N GLN A 38 0.10 15.99 5.08
CA GLN A 38 1.47 15.67 4.66
C GLN A 38 1.45 14.67 3.52
N ASP A 39 2.49 14.75 2.69
CA ASP A 39 2.71 13.75 1.66
C ASP A 39 3.03 12.40 2.32
N LEU A 40 2.19 11.41 2.00
CA LEU A 40 2.26 10.06 2.54
C LEU A 40 3.63 9.40 2.34
N ARG A 41 4.43 9.85 1.35
CA ARG A 41 5.79 9.36 1.13
C ARG A 41 6.69 9.62 2.34
N PHE A 42 6.55 10.79 2.96
CA PHE A 42 7.29 11.15 4.17
C PHE A 42 6.72 10.49 5.41
N ALA A 43 5.40 10.33 5.49
CA ALA A 43 4.79 9.55 6.58
C ALA A 43 5.34 8.11 6.59
N PHE A 44 5.44 7.47 5.41
CA PHE A 44 5.95 6.11 5.26
C PHE A 44 7.44 5.93 5.59
N ASP A 45 8.20 7.03 5.73
CA ASP A 45 9.56 6.95 6.23
C ASP A 45 9.64 6.72 7.74
N ARG A 46 8.54 6.94 8.46
CA ARG A 46 8.43 6.70 9.90
C ARG A 46 8.15 5.22 10.17
N HIS A 47 8.72 4.68 11.25
CA HIS A 47 8.64 3.26 11.59
C HIS A 47 7.24 2.77 11.96
N GLU A 48 6.37 3.69 12.37
CA GLU A 48 4.99 3.42 12.73
C GLU A 48 4.15 3.01 11.52
N TYR A 49 4.51 3.46 10.32
CA TYR A 49 3.75 3.24 9.09
C TYR A 49 4.41 2.17 8.21
N ARG A 50 3.99 0.91 8.38
CA ARG A 50 4.62 -0.25 7.72
C ARG A 50 3.82 -0.88 6.60
N VAL A 51 2.51 -0.66 6.55
CA VAL A 51 1.60 -1.25 5.56
C VAL A 51 0.82 -0.15 4.86
N MET A 52 0.64 -0.29 3.55
CA MET A 52 -0.13 0.62 2.71
C MET A 52 -1.28 -0.14 2.03
N LEU A 53 -2.52 0.20 2.38
CA LEU A 53 -3.70 -0.23 1.63
C LEU A 53 -3.96 0.72 0.48
N VAL A 54 -4.24 0.22 -0.72
CA VAL A 54 -4.53 1.06 -1.89
C VAL A 54 -5.66 0.47 -2.73
N THR A 55 -6.53 1.34 -3.23
CA THR A 55 -7.66 1.00 -4.10
C THR A 55 -7.42 1.43 -5.56
N ASP A 56 -8.45 1.55 -6.40
CA ASP A 56 -8.47 1.75 -7.88
C ASP A 56 -7.65 2.93 -8.47
N LYS A 57 -6.74 3.54 -7.72
CA LYS A 57 -5.79 4.55 -8.19
C LYS A 57 -4.36 4.28 -7.68
N PHE A 58 -3.87 3.07 -7.91
CA PHE A 58 -2.42 2.83 -7.91
C PHE A 58 -1.73 3.35 -9.20
N GLN A 59 -2.44 3.98 -10.14
CA GLN A 59 -1.83 4.44 -11.40
C GLN A 59 -1.27 5.87 -11.40
N THR A 60 -1.37 6.65 -10.31
CA THR A 60 -0.80 8.02 -10.28
C THR A 60 0.06 8.26 -9.05
N GLY A 61 1.39 8.17 -9.19
CA GLY A 61 2.34 9.03 -8.48
C GLY A 61 3.04 8.52 -7.21
N PHE A 62 2.53 7.53 -6.50
CA PHE A 62 3.20 7.03 -5.28
C PHE A 62 4.31 6.02 -5.61
N ASP A 63 5.56 6.41 -5.42
CA ASP A 63 6.77 5.59 -5.59
C ASP A 63 7.53 5.59 -4.27
N GLN A 64 7.58 4.46 -3.59
CA GLN A 64 8.24 4.30 -2.30
C GLN A 64 9.28 3.18 -2.40
N PRO A 65 10.59 3.51 -2.42
CA PRO A 65 11.65 2.52 -2.58
C PRO A 65 11.67 1.40 -1.54
N LYS A 66 11.16 1.66 -0.33
CA LYS A 66 11.11 0.72 0.80
C LYS A 66 10.03 -0.37 0.68
N LEU A 67 9.22 -0.40 -0.38
CA LEU A 67 8.22 -1.46 -0.55
C LEU A 67 8.91 -2.82 -0.81
N VAL A 68 8.66 -3.80 0.06
CA VAL A 68 9.26 -5.15 0.01
C VAL A 68 8.24 -6.21 -0.39
N ALA A 69 7.02 -6.12 0.14
CA ALA A 69 5.95 -7.06 -0.12
C ALA A 69 4.72 -6.37 -0.73
N MET A 70 4.05 -7.06 -1.65
CA MET A 70 2.78 -6.64 -2.23
C MET A 70 1.75 -7.77 -2.09
N TYR A 71 0.61 -7.44 -1.48
CA TYR A 71 -0.54 -8.32 -1.37
C TYR A 71 -1.58 -7.90 -2.40
N VAL A 72 -1.94 -8.78 -3.32
CA VAL A 72 -2.84 -8.49 -4.43
C VAL A 72 -4.17 -9.20 -4.18
N ASP A 73 -5.16 -8.42 -3.79
CA ASP A 73 -6.55 -8.85 -3.62
C ASP A 73 -7.46 -8.14 -4.66
N LYS A 74 -7.03 -8.15 -5.92
CA LYS A 74 -7.75 -7.52 -7.02
C LYS A 74 -7.38 -8.17 -8.35
N LYS A 75 -8.38 -8.32 -9.24
CA LYS A 75 -8.13 -8.66 -10.65
C LYS A 75 -7.37 -7.54 -11.37
N ILE A 76 -6.24 -7.88 -11.97
CA ILE A 76 -5.45 -6.98 -12.82
C ILE A 76 -5.87 -7.23 -14.28
N ALA A 77 -6.17 -6.16 -15.04
CA ALA A 77 -6.94 -6.33 -16.27
C ALA A 77 -6.13 -6.90 -17.44
N ASN A 78 -4.81 -6.69 -17.46
CA ASN A 78 -3.94 -7.11 -18.54
C ASN A 78 -2.46 -7.20 -18.11
N HIS A 79 -1.65 -7.84 -18.94
CA HIS A 79 -0.21 -8.03 -18.71
C HIS A 79 0.56 -6.71 -18.52
N VAL A 80 0.13 -5.61 -19.16
CA VAL A 80 0.78 -4.30 -19.03
C VAL A 80 0.57 -3.75 -17.62
N GLU A 81 -0.67 -3.81 -17.12
CA GLU A 81 -1.00 -3.39 -15.76
C GLU A 81 -0.28 -4.23 -14.70
N ILE A 82 -0.10 -5.54 -14.93
CA ILE A 82 0.66 -6.42 -14.05
C ILE A 82 2.11 -5.92 -13.94
N VAL A 83 2.79 -5.76 -15.08
CA VAL A 83 4.18 -5.27 -15.11
C VAL A 83 4.29 -3.90 -14.45
N GLN A 84 3.37 -2.98 -14.75
CA GLN A 84 3.37 -1.64 -14.13
C GLN A 84 3.16 -1.68 -12.61
N THR A 85 2.32 -2.60 -12.13
CA THR A 85 2.02 -2.75 -10.71
C THR A 85 3.21 -3.39 -9.99
N PHE A 86 3.72 -4.50 -10.50
CA PHE A 86 4.80 -5.26 -9.85
C PHE A 86 6.15 -4.57 -9.93
N ALA A 87 6.43 -3.83 -11.02
CA ALA A 87 7.68 -3.08 -11.16
C ALA A 87 7.89 -2.01 -10.07
N ARG A 88 6.85 -1.64 -9.31
CA ARG A 88 6.97 -0.78 -8.12
C ARG A 88 7.88 -1.38 -7.05
N LEU A 89 7.95 -2.69 -6.95
CA LEU A 89 8.86 -3.39 -6.03
C LEU A 89 10.31 -3.38 -6.51
N ASN A 90 10.61 -3.04 -7.77
CA ASN A 90 11.97 -3.14 -8.31
C ASN A 90 12.89 -1.97 -7.90
N ARG A 91 12.46 -1.08 -7.01
CA ARG A 91 13.30 -0.01 -6.47
C ARG A 91 14.35 -0.58 -5.51
N THR A 92 15.62 -0.38 -5.83
CA THR A 92 16.75 -0.84 -5.01
C THR A 92 17.05 0.16 -3.90
N VAL A 93 17.17 -0.34 -2.67
CA VAL A 93 17.67 0.40 -1.49
C VAL A 93 18.52 -0.54 -0.62
N PRO A 94 19.48 -0.01 0.17
CA PRO A 94 20.23 -0.83 1.12
C PRO A 94 19.30 -1.59 2.08
N GLY A 95 19.57 -2.88 2.31
CA GLY A 95 18.79 -3.74 3.20
C GLY A 95 17.52 -4.34 2.58
N LYS A 96 17.31 -4.16 1.27
CA LYS A 96 16.25 -4.81 0.49
C LYS A 96 16.86 -5.76 -0.51
N ASP A 97 17.03 -7.01 -0.09
CA ASP A 97 17.67 -8.07 -0.88
C ASP A 97 16.66 -8.94 -1.63
N GLU A 98 15.42 -9.00 -1.15
CA GLU A 98 14.34 -9.80 -1.71
C GLU A 98 13.03 -9.01 -1.76
N VAL A 99 12.14 -9.40 -2.66
CA VAL A 99 10.79 -8.84 -2.78
C VAL A 99 9.76 -9.95 -2.88
N PHE A 100 8.56 -9.71 -2.37
CA PHE A 100 7.50 -10.69 -2.31
C PHE A 100 6.24 -10.17 -2.99
N ILE A 101 5.64 -10.99 -3.85
CA ILE A 101 4.32 -10.75 -4.41
C ILE A 101 3.45 -11.93 -3.97
N ILE A 102 2.38 -11.62 -3.25
CA ILE A 102 1.40 -12.57 -2.79
C ILE A 102 0.09 -12.22 -3.51
N ASP A 103 -0.22 -12.99 -4.55
CA ASP A 103 -1.43 -12.81 -5.34
C ASP A 103 -2.48 -13.83 -4.93
N PHE A 104 -3.66 -13.33 -4.52
CA PHE A 104 -4.78 -14.16 -4.07
C PHE A 104 -5.85 -14.37 -5.14
N VAL A 105 -5.77 -13.66 -6.28
CA VAL A 105 -6.90 -13.51 -7.20
C VAL A 105 -6.55 -13.86 -8.64
N ASN A 106 -5.35 -13.53 -9.10
CA ASN A 106 -4.96 -13.71 -10.50
C ASN A 106 -4.32 -15.08 -10.73
N ASP A 107 -4.59 -15.66 -11.88
CA ASP A 107 -3.94 -16.89 -12.33
C ASP A 107 -2.49 -16.57 -12.73
N PRO A 108 -1.49 -17.37 -12.32
CA PRO A 108 -0.12 -17.23 -12.81
C PRO A 108 0.05 -17.52 -14.31
N GLU A 109 -0.90 -18.22 -14.96
CA GLU A 109 -0.86 -18.57 -16.39
C GLU A 109 -1.53 -17.55 -17.35
#